data_AF-A0A0N7KXG5-F1
#
_entry.id   AF-A0A0N7KXG5-F1
#
_cell.length_a   1.000
_cell.length_b   1.000
_cell.length_c   1.000
_cell.angle_alpha   90.00
_cell.angle_beta   90.00
_cell.angle_gamma   90.00
#
_symmetry.space_group_name_H-M   'P 1'
#
loop_
_entity.id
_entity.type
_entity.pdbx_description
1 polymer ?
#
loop_
_entity_poly.entity_id
_entity_poly.type
_entity_poly.pdbx_seq_one_letter_code
_entity_poly.pdbx_strand_id
1 'polypeptide(L)'
;MPAFRTGVLAALGYRLTLQIGMSVFAAPIGTAFVSDPVVVTEVARILPVISAGFFAAGPLMMIAMHFQAIGDAGRAAILGLSKSYILAMPLTYLLAGTMGEPGIWLASPLSEVLLLALTAFVLMQLAKQRSLRWGLFLRAEKVGT
;
A
#
# COMPACT_ATOMS: atom_id res chain seq x y z
N MET A 1 -1.95 -10.63 -21.61
CA MET A 1 -1.93 -10.21 -20.18
C MET A 1 -0.76 -10.77 -19.32
N PRO A 2 0.49 -10.94 -19.80
CA PRO A 2 1.61 -11.34 -18.94
C PRO A 2 2.27 -10.16 -18.18
N ALA A 3 2.31 -8.95 -18.76
CA ALA A 3 3.04 -7.80 -18.22
C ALA A 3 2.51 -7.26 -16.88
N PHE A 4 1.21 -7.35 -16.64
CA PHE A 4 0.61 -6.92 -15.37
C PHE A 4 0.95 -7.89 -14.23
N ARG A 5 0.96 -9.20 -14.51
CA ARG A 5 1.27 -10.23 -13.51
C ARG A 5 2.73 -10.19 -13.09
N THR A 6 3.65 -9.99 -14.02
CA THR A 6 5.08 -9.84 -13.72
C THR A 6 5.36 -8.58 -12.92
N GLY A 7 4.70 -7.46 -13.23
CA GLY A 7 4.81 -6.22 -12.46
C GLY A 7 4.35 -6.37 -11.00
N VAL A 8 3.22 -7.04 -10.77
CA VAL A 8 2.71 -7.31 -9.41
C VAL A 8 3.67 -8.24 -8.64
N LEU A 9 4.15 -9.31 -9.27
CA LEU A 9 5.08 -10.25 -8.63
C LEU A 9 6.43 -9.60 -8.29
N ALA A 10 6.99 -8.80 -9.19
CA ALA A 10 8.24 -8.07 -8.95
C ALA A 10 8.11 -7.07 -7.80
N ALA A 11 6.99 -6.33 -7.74
CA ALA A 11 6.71 -5.39 -6.66
C ALA A 11 6.56 -6.10 -5.30
N LEU A 12 5.86 -7.24 -5.26
CA LEU A 12 5.74 -8.05 -4.04
C LEU A 12 7.09 -8.60 -3.60
N GLY A 13 7.89 -9.15 -4.52
CA GLY A 13 9.23 -9.65 -4.23
C GLY A 13 10.14 -8.57 -3.64
N TYR A 14 10.19 -7.39 -4.25
CA TYR A 14 10.96 -6.25 -3.75
C TYR A 14 10.53 -5.84 -2.33
N ARG A 15 9.22 -5.71 -2.09
CA ARG A 15 8.67 -5.28 -0.78
C ARG A 15 8.91 -6.32 0.31
N LEU A 16 8.79 -7.61 0.01
CA LEU A 16 9.08 -8.69 0.96
C LEU A 16 10.55 -8.72 1.32
N THR A 17 11.46 -8.57 0.35
CA THR A 17 12.90 -8.48 0.61
C THR A 17 13.22 -7.30 1.52
N LEU A 18 12.64 -6.12 1.27
CA LEU A 18 12.82 -4.96 2.16
C LEU A 18 12.27 -5.21 3.56
N GLN A 19 11.07 -5.80 3.68
CA GLN A 19 10.46 -6.10 4.98
C GLN A 19 11.32 -7.09 5.78
N ILE A 20 11.80 -8.16 5.15
CA ILE A 20 12.68 -9.13 5.79
C ILE A 20 13.99 -8.45 6.20
N GLY A 21 14.58 -7.64 5.33
CA GLY A 21 15.80 -6.89 5.64
C GLY A 21 15.61 -5.96 6.85
N MET A 22 14.55 -5.16 6.86
CA MET A 22 14.21 -4.26 7.97
C MET A 22 13.95 -5.03 9.28
N SER A 23 13.37 -6.23 9.20
CA SER A 23 13.08 -7.04 10.38
C SER A 23 14.32 -7.74 10.94
N VAL A 24 15.14 -8.34 10.07
CA VAL A 24 16.34 -9.10 10.46
C VAL A 24 17.47 -8.17 10.91
N PHE A 25 17.63 -7.03 10.26
CA PHE A 25 18.71 -6.07 10.54
C PHE A 25 18.27 -4.92 11.46
N ALA A 26 17.14 -5.03 12.17
CA ALA A 26 16.59 -3.93 12.95
C ALA A 26 17.55 -3.37 14.01
N ALA A 27 18.21 -4.23 14.78
CA ALA A 27 19.21 -3.81 15.77
C ALA A 27 20.48 -3.23 15.12
N PRO A 28 21.12 -3.86 14.12
CA PRO A 28 22.22 -3.25 13.36
C PRO A 28 21.88 -1.88 12.77
N ILE A 29 20.68 -1.73 12.20
CA ILE A 29 20.19 -0.44 11.70
C ILE A 29 20.14 0.58 12.84
N GLY A 30 19.55 0.22 13.99
CA GLY A 30 19.53 1.08 15.17
C GLY A 30 20.93 1.53 15.61
N THR A 31 21.87 0.60 15.71
CA THR A 31 23.26 0.91 16.13
C THR A 31 24.01 1.81 15.16
N ALA A 32 23.60 1.87 13.89
CA ALA A 32 24.20 2.78 12.90
C ALA A 32 23.82 4.25 13.15
N PHE A 33 22.70 4.51 13.84
CA PHE A 33 22.22 5.87 14.14
C PHE A 33 22.48 6.31 15.59
N VAL A 34 22.51 5.37 16.54
CA VAL A 34 22.60 5.69 17.97
C VAL A 34 23.37 4.63 18.74
N SER A 35 24.20 5.06 19.70
CA SER A 35 25.01 4.18 20.55
C SER A 35 24.32 3.76 21.84
N ASP A 36 23.20 4.38 22.21
CA ASP A 36 22.43 4.05 23.41
C ASP A 36 21.69 2.70 23.23
N PRO A 37 22.03 1.66 24.03
CA PRO A 37 21.43 0.34 23.90
C PRO A 37 19.92 0.32 24.16
N VAL A 38 19.38 1.26 24.95
CA VAL A 38 17.94 1.36 25.21
C VAL A 38 17.22 1.74 23.92
N VAL A 39 17.71 2.78 23.23
CA VAL A 39 17.10 3.24 21.97
C VAL A 39 17.23 2.17 20.88
N VAL A 40 18.38 1.48 20.80
CA VAL A 40 18.57 0.38 19.84
C VAL A 40 17.55 -0.75 20.07
N THR A 41 17.26 -1.07 21.33
CA THR A 41 16.27 -2.10 21.68
C THR A 41 14.87 -1.70 21.22
N GLU A 42 14.50 -0.43 21.38
CA GLU A 42 13.22 0.09 20.90
C GLU A 42 13.13 0.06 19.37
N VAL A 43 14.20 0.44 18.65
CA VAL A 43 14.25 0.32 17.19
C VAL A 43 14.10 -1.13 16.75
N ALA A 44 14.78 -2.06 17.43
CA ALA A 44 14.69 -3.49 17.13
C ALA A 44 13.27 -4.05 17.31
N ARG A 45 12.49 -3.49 18.25
CA ARG A 45 11.08 -3.84 18.50
C ARG A 45 10.12 -3.18 17.50
N ILE A 46 10.32 -1.91 17.19
CA ILE A 46 9.37 -1.10 16.40
C ILE A 46 9.54 -1.31 14.90
N LEU A 47 10.77 -1.41 14.41
CA LEU A 47 11.07 -1.46 12.98
C LEU A 47 10.40 -2.65 12.24
N PRO A 48 10.38 -3.88 12.80
CA PRO A 48 9.63 -5.00 12.21
C PRO A 48 8.12 -4.73 12.12
N VAL A 49 7.55 -4.06 13.13
CA VAL A 49 6.11 -3.78 13.19
C VAL A 49 5.70 -2.77 12.12
N ILE A 50 6.42 -1.65 12.02
CA ILE A 50 6.07 -0.60 11.03
C ILE A 50 6.35 -1.05 9.59
N SER A 51 7.32 -1.94 9.38
CA SER A 51 7.66 -2.48 8.05
C SER A 51 6.73 -3.62 7.61
N ALA A 52 5.99 -4.25 8.54
CA ALA A 52 5.06 -5.34 8.23
C ALA A 52 3.95 -4.95 7.23
N GLY A 53 3.66 -3.66 7.06
CA GLY A 53 2.67 -3.15 6.11
C GLY A 53 3.20 -2.94 4.69
N PHE A 54 4.51 -3.04 4.47
CA PHE A 54 5.13 -2.63 3.20
C PHE A 54 4.69 -3.48 2.01
N PHE A 55 4.27 -4.73 2.22
CA PHE A 55 3.76 -5.57 1.14
C PHE A 55 2.48 -4.98 0.50
N ALA A 56 1.64 -4.31 1.29
CA ALA A 56 0.37 -3.73 0.83
C ALA A 56 0.57 -2.41 0.05
N ALA A 57 1.70 -1.72 0.26
CA ALA A 57 2.04 -0.49 -0.46
C ALA A 57 2.26 -0.71 -1.96
N GLY A 58 2.74 -1.89 -2.37
CA GLY A 58 3.06 -2.20 -3.77
C GLY A 58 1.84 -2.09 -4.70
N PRO A 59 0.78 -2.88 -4.50
CA PRO A 59 -0.43 -2.82 -5.32
C PRO A 59 -1.10 -1.44 -5.31
N LEU A 60 -1.15 -0.77 -4.15
CA LEU A 60 -1.73 0.57 -4.03
C LEU A 60 -0.99 1.60 -4.89
N MET A 61 0.33 1.54 -4.91
CA MET A 61 1.16 2.43 -5.74
C MET A 61 0.94 2.19 -7.24
N MET A 62 0.79 0.93 -7.66
CA MET A 62 0.49 0.60 -9.06
C MET A 62 -0.87 1.16 -9.50
N ILE A 63 -1.88 1.09 -8.62
CA ILE A 63 -3.23 1.61 -8.89
C ILE A 63 -3.22 3.15 -8.95
N ALA A 64 -2.54 3.80 -8.00
CA ALA A 64 -2.36 5.25 -8.03
C ALA A 64 -1.62 5.71 -9.29
N MET A 65 -0.57 5.00 -9.71
CA MET A 65 0.16 5.30 -10.94
C MET A 65 -0.69 5.05 -12.19
N HIS A 66 -1.54 4.02 -12.19
CA HIS A 66 -2.47 3.78 -13.29
C HIS A 66 -3.44 4.95 -13.47
N PHE A 67 -4.07 5.41 -12.37
CA PHE A 67 -4.95 6.59 -12.41
C PHE A 67 -4.22 7.85 -12.89
N GLN A 68 -2.99 8.07 -12.44
CA GLN A 68 -2.17 9.18 -12.94
C GLN A 68 -1.84 9.05 -14.44
N ALA A 69 -1.48 7.86 -14.91
CA ALA A 69 -1.10 7.62 -16.31
C ALA A 69 -2.27 7.80 -17.30
N ILE A 70 -3.51 7.54 -16.88
CA ILE A 70 -4.70 7.79 -17.70
C ILE A 70 -5.25 9.22 -17.58
N GLY A 71 -4.56 10.12 -16.86
CA GLY A 71 -4.95 11.51 -16.65
C GLY A 71 -5.96 11.74 -15.51
N ASP A 72 -6.29 10.72 -14.71
CA ASP A 72 -7.22 10.80 -13.58
C ASP A 72 -6.47 11.02 -12.26
N ALA A 73 -5.77 12.14 -12.16
CA ALA A 73 -5.00 12.50 -10.95
C ALA A 73 -5.89 12.67 -9.70
N GLY A 74 -7.17 13.03 -9.88
CA GLY A 74 -8.12 13.20 -8.79
C GLY A 74 -8.36 11.90 -8.02
N ARG A 75 -8.57 10.78 -8.72
CA ARG A 75 -8.73 9.48 -8.05
C ARG A 75 -7.46 8.99 -7.36
N ALA A 76 -6.29 9.26 -7.95
CA ALA A 76 -5.00 8.96 -7.30
C ALA A 76 -4.82 9.78 -6.00
N ALA A 77 -5.19 11.06 -6.03
CA ALA A 77 -5.16 11.93 -4.85
C ALA A 77 -6.14 11.45 -3.77
N ILE A 78 -7.38 11.10 -4.13
CA ILE A 78 -8.36 10.54 -3.20
C ILE A 78 -7.82 9.27 -2.52
N LEU A 79 -7.17 8.38 -3.27
CA LEU A 79 -6.58 7.16 -2.71
C LEU A 79 -5.49 7.49 -1.67
N GLY A 80 -4.61 8.44 -1.99
CA GLY A 80 -3.56 8.89 -1.08
C GLY A 80 -4.09 9.60 0.17
N LEU A 81 -5.07 10.50 0.01
CA LEU A 81 -5.69 11.22 1.12
C LEU A 81 -6.50 10.28 2.02
N SER A 82 -7.20 9.31 1.43
CA SER A 82 -7.93 8.30 2.19
C SER A 82 -6.99 7.47 3.06
N LYS A 83 -5.79 7.13 2.55
CA LYS A 83 -4.75 6.46 3.36
C LYS A 83 -4.42 7.27 4.60
N SER A 84 -3.97 8.50 4.42
CA SER A 84 -3.35 9.28 5.49
C SER A 84 -4.38 9.84 6.48
N TYR A 85 -5.51 10.34 5.98
CA TYR A 85 -6.49 11.08 6.80
C TYR A 85 -7.69 10.25 7.22
N ILE A 86 -8.19 9.36 6.35
CA ILE A 86 -9.40 8.59 6.66
C ILE A 86 -9.07 7.30 7.40
N LEU A 87 -7.92 6.68 7.09
CA LEU A 87 -7.53 5.41 7.70
C LEU A 87 -6.44 5.60 8.76
N ALA A 88 -5.27 6.12 8.39
CA ALA A 88 -4.12 6.14 9.29
C ALA A 88 -4.37 6.99 10.54
N MET A 89 -4.81 8.25 10.40
CA MET A 89 -5.07 9.11 11.57
C MET A 89 -6.10 8.53 12.56
N PRO A 90 -7.30 8.10 12.15
CA PRO A 90 -8.28 7.53 13.07
C PRO A 90 -7.82 6.20 13.69
N LEU A 91 -7.16 5.33 12.91
CA LEU A 91 -6.63 4.07 13.44
C LEU A 91 -5.53 4.32 14.47
N THR A 92 -4.65 5.29 14.24
CA THR A 92 -3.61 5.67 15.21
C THR A 92 -4.25 6.12 16.50
N TYR A 93 -5.25 7.00 16.44
CA TYR A 93 -5.95 7.46 17.65
C TYR A 93 -6.66 6.31 18.38
N LEU A 94 -7.40 5.47 17.66
CA LEU A 94 -8.18 4.37 18.23
C LEU A 94 -7.28 3.28 18.85
N LEU A 95 -6.25 2.85 18.11
CA LEU A 95 -5.33 1.83 18.58
C LEU A 95 -4.43 2.34 19.70
N ALA A 96 -3.99 3.59 19.65
CA ALA A 96 -3.26 4.19 20.76
C ALA A 96 -4.12 4.26 22.03
N GLY A 97 -5.40 4.62 21.91
CA GLY A 97 -6.32 4.68 23.04
C GLY A 97 -6.65 3.33 23.67
N THR A 98 -6.56 2.23 22.90
CA THR A 98 -6.95 0.89 23.36
C THR A 98 -5.76 0.00 23.75
N MET A 99 -4.63 0.13 23.05
CA MET A 99 -3.44 -0.71 23.22
C MET A 99 -2.23 0.07 23.71
N GLY A 100 -2.33 1.40 23.84
CA GLY A 100 -1.20 2.26 24.17
C GLY A 100 -0.21 2.41 23.02
N GLU A 101 1.07 2.53 23.37
CA GLU A 101 2.16 2.74 22.43
C GLU A 101 2.25 1.72 21.27
N PRO A 102 2.06 0.39 21.47
CA PRO A 102 2.06 -0.58 20.38
C PRO A 102 0.99 -0.28 19.32
N GLY A 103 -0.14 0.30 19.73
CA GLY A 103 -1.23 0.68 18.85
C GLY A 103 -0.84 1.78 17.85
N ILE A 104 0.06 2.68 18.24
CA ILE A 104 0.59 3.74 17.35
C ILE A 104 1.32 3.11 16.17
N TRP A 105 2.18 2.12 16.45
CA TRP A 105 3.01 1.48 15.43
C TRP A 105 2.22 0.50 14.56
N LEU A 106 1.19 -0.14 15.12
CA LEU A 106 0.31 -1.05 14.38
C LEU A 106 -0.67 -0.33 13.45
N ALA A 107 -0.99 0.94 13.73
CA ALA A 107 -1.93 1.71 12.91
C ALA A 107 -1.47 1.89 11.46
N SER A 108 -0.17 2.12 11.24
CA SER A 108 0.40 2.25 9.91
C SER A 108 0.19 0.99 9.03
N PRO A 109 0.67 -0.21 9.41
CA PRO A 109 0.47 -1.40 8.61
C PRO A 109 -1.01 -1.78 8.48
N LEU A 110 -1.82 -1.58 9.52
CA LEU A 110 -3.25 -1.86 9.45
C LEU A 110 -3.98 -0.94 8.46
N SER A 111 -3.61 0.35 8.41
CA SER A 111 -4.18 1.30 7.45
C SER A 111 -3.86 0.91 6.00
N GLU A 112 -2.66 0.38 5.74
CA GLU A 112 -2.26 -0.11 4.41
C GLU A 112 -3.10 -1.30 3.98
N VAL A 113 -3.29 -2.28 4.89
CA VAL A 113 -4.08 -3.49 4.62
C VAL A 113 -5.54 -3.15 4.38
N LEU A 114 -6.13 -2.28 5.20
CA LEU A 114 -7.51 -1.85 5.03
C LEU A 114 -7.73 -1.08 3.73
N LEU A 115 -6.80 -0.20 3.36
CA LEU A 115 -6.88 0.51 2.09
C LEU A 115 -6.75 -0.43 0.90
N LEU A 116 -5.85 -1.40 0.97
CA LEU A 116 -5.70 -2.43 -0.05
C LEU A 116 -6.99 -3.24 -0.21
N ALA A 117 -7.58 -3.68 0.90
CA ALA A 117 -8.85 -4.41 0.90
C ALA A 117 -9.99 -3.58 0.29
N LEU A 118 -10.12 -2.30 0.69
CA LEU A 118 -11.10 -1.38 0.13
C LEU A 118 -10.91 -1.19 -1.37
N THR A 119 -9.67 -0.98 -1.81
CA THR A 119 -9.35 -0.78 -3.22
C THR A 119 -9.65 -2.03 -4.04
N ALA A 120 -9.27 -3.22 -3.55
CA ALA A 120 -9.60 -4.49 -4.18
C ALA A 120 -11.12 -4.69 -4.28
N PHE A 121 -11.87 -4.36 -3.22
CA PHE A 121 -13.33 -4.42 -3.20
C PHE A 121 -13.96 -3.51 -4.26
N VAL A 122 -13.53 -2.24 -4.34
CA VAL A 122 -14.01 -1.28 -5.34
C VAL A 122 -13.70 -1.75 -6.76
N LEU A 123 -12.49 -2.25 -7.01
CA LEU A 123 -12.11 -2.78 -8.33
C LEU A 123 -12.93 -4.02 -8.72
N MET A 124 -13.18 -4.94 -7.78
CA MET A 124 -14.04 -6.10 -8.01
C MET A 124 -15.48 -5.69 -8.33
N GLN A 125 -16.02 -4.70 -7.62
CA GLN A 125 -17.35 -4.15 -7.92
C GLN A 125 -17.40 -3.50 -9.31
N LEU A 126 -16.39 -2.69 -9.66
CA LEU A 126 -16.31 -2.04 -10.97
C LEU A 126 -16.19 -3.07 -12.10
N ALA A 127 -15.41 -4.14 -11.89
CA ALA A 127 -15.29 -5.24 -12.84
C ALA A 127 -16.62 -5.97 -13.06
N LYS A 128 -17.41 -6.18 -11.99
CA LYS A 128 -18.75 -6.78 -12.07
C LYS A 128 -19.75 -5.86 -12.76
N GLN A 129 -19.75 -4.57 -12.45
CA GLN A 129 -20.67 -3.59 -13.03
C GLN A 129 -20.37 -3.28 -14.51
N ARG A 130 -19.10 -3.32 -14.91
CA ARG A 130 -18.71 -2.99 -16.29
C ARG A 130 -18.76 -4.12 -17.30
N SER A 131 -19.09 -5.36 -16.90
CA SER A 131 -19.09 -6.57 -17.74
C SER A 131 -18.26 -6.42 -19.03
N LEU A 132 -16.96 -6.16 -18.88
CA LEU A 132 -16.03 -6.05 -20.01
C LEU A 132 -15.78 -7.46 -20.54
N ARG A 133 -16.82 -8.08 -21.13
CA ARG A 133 -16.76 -9.41 -21.74
C ARG A 133 -15.94 -9.42 -23.03
N TRP A 134 -15.62 -8.25 -23.59
CA TRP A 134 -14.47 -7.95 -24.46
C TRP A 134 -14.68 -6.55 -25.08
N GLY A 135 -13.88 -5.56 -24.68
CA GLY A 135 -13.87 -4.21 -25.26
C GLY A 135 -13.15 -4.15 -26.61
N LEU A 136 -13.48 -5.05 -27.53
CA LEU A 136 -12.84 -5.17 -28.86
C LEU A 136 -13.64 -4.48 -29.98
N PHE A 137 -14.54 -3.57 -29.63
CA PHE A 137 -15.18 -2.68 -30.58
C PHE A 137 -15.07 -1.24 -30.07
N LEU A 138 -13.87 -0.68 -30.19
CA LEU A 138 -13.82 0.71 -30.65
C LEU A 138 -14.61 0.73 -31.95
N ARG A 139 -15.78 1.36 -31.90
CA ARG A 139 -16.58 1.70 -33.07
C ARG A 139 -15.63 2.39 -34.04
N ALA A 140 -15.22 1.69 -35.10
CA ALA A 140 -14.61 2.32 -36.25
C ALA A 140 -15.64 3.35 -36.71
N GLU A 141 -15.34 4.63 -36.48
CA GLU A 141 -16.03 5.69 -37.19
C GLU A 141 -15.84 5.40 -38.67
N LYS A 142 -16.95 5.06 -39.33
CA LYS A 142 -17.07 5.24 -40.76
C LYS A 142 -16.86 6.73 -41.01
N VAL A 143 -15.64 7.12 -41.34
CA VAL A 143 -15.41 8.29 -42.18
C VAL A 143 -15.91 7.87 -43.56
N GLY A 144 -17.20 8.07 -43.78
CA GLY A 144 -17.84 7.95 -45.08
C GLY A 144 -17.66 9.25 -45.84
N THR A 145 -17.13 9.09 -47.06
CA THR A 145 -17.34 9.90 -48.28
C THR A 145 -17.16 11.40 -48.20
#